data_AF-A0A5R2MWT0-F1
#
_entry.id   AF-A0A5R2MWT0-F1
#
_cell.length_a   1.000
_cell.length_b   1.000
_cell.length_c   1.000
_cell.angle_alpha   90.00
_cell.angle_beta   90.00
_cell.angle_gamma   90.00
#
_symmetry.space_group_name_H-M   'P 1'
#
loop_
_entity.id
_entity.type
_entity.pdbx_description
1 polymer ?
#
loop_
_entity_poly.entity_id
_entity_poly.type
_entity_poly.pdbx_seq_one_letter_code
_entity_poly.pdbx_strand_id
1 'polypeptide(L)'
;FAIKDGLHIYGRAPEGEPDAMRRQSAAAEKSALFAALDGCHVKAGPAGAPARGRSDVLPTGRNLFTSDPRTMPTPTAYDLGKAAAVEVVRGYLQSPCDC
;
A
#
# COMPACT_ATOMS: atom_id res chain seq x y z
N PHE A 1 -17.95 -2.99 -3.25
CA PHE A 1 -16.58 -2.62 -3.67
C PHE A 1 -16.37 -1.16 -3.29
N ALA A 2 -15.84 -0.88 -2.10
CA ALA A 2 -15.68 0.50 -1.64
C ALA A 2 -14.34 1.04 -2.17
N ILE A 3 -14.40 2.00 -3.10
CA ILE A 3 -13.23 2.80 -3.43
C ILE A 3 -12.86 3.54 -2.16
N LYS A 4 -11.69 3.23 -1.59
CA LYS A 4 -11.17 3.90 -0.41
C LYS A 4 -10.68 5.29 -0.80
N ASP A 5 -10.90 6.27 0.07
CA ASP A 5 -10.47 7.66 -0.13
C ASP A 5 -8.96 7.74 -0.41
N GLY A 6 -8.58 8.53 -1.42
CA GLY A 6 -7.19 8.70 -1.88
C GLY A 6 -6.78 7.83 -3.07
N LEU A 7 -7.71 7.12 -3.72
CA LEU A 7 -7.47 6.47 -5.02
C LEU A 7 -7.87 7.40 -6.18
N HIS A 8 -7.01 7.49 -7.19
CA HIS A 8 -7.29 8.29 -8.39
C HIS A 8 -7.93 7.43 -9.47
N ILE A 9 -8.96 7.97 -10.13
CA ILE A 9 -9.55 7.35 -11.31
C ILE A 9 -9.06 8.12 -12.53
N TYR A 10 -8.30 7.44 -13.41
CA TYR A 10 -7.67 8.03 -14.59
C TYR A 10 -6.82 9.28 -14.30
N GLY A 11 -6.09 9.28 -13.18
CA GLY A 11 -5.25 10.42 -12.77
C GLY A 11 -6.04 11.65 -12.33
N ARG A 12 -7.26 11.47 -11.82
CA ARG A 12 -8.06 12.54 -11.19
C ARG A 12 -8.10 12.35 -9.68
N ALA A 13 -7.80 13.43 -8.95
CA ALA A 13 -8.05 13.54 -7.52
C ALA A 13 -9.46 14.10 -7.25
N PRO A 14 -10.08 13.77 -6.10
CA PRO A 14 -11.34 14.39 -5.70
C PRO A 14 -11.20 15.91 -5.57
N GLU A 15 -12.29 16.64 -5.84
CA GLU A 15 -12.34 18.09 -5.66
C GLU A 15 -12.09 18.43 -4.19
N GLY A 16 -11.10 19.30 -3.94
CA GLY A 16 -10.74 19.72 -2.59
C GLY A 16 -9.74 18.81 -1.87
N GLU A 17 -9.05 17.89 -2.54
CA GLU A 17 -7.98 17.07 -1.92
C GLU A 17 -6.91 17.94 -1.22
N PRO A 18 -6.83 17.90 0.13
CA PRO A 18 -5.92 18.78 0.88
C PRO A 18 -4.46 18.36 0.74
N ASP A 19 -4.18 17.07 0.53
CA ASP A 19 -2.82 16.55 0.46
C ASP A 19 -2.18 16.85 -0.91
N ALA A 20 -1.14 17.68 -0.89
CA ALA A 20 -0.39 18.05 -2.08
C ALA A 20 0.27 16.85 -2.77
N MET A 21 0.72 15.84 -2.01
CA MET A 21 1.35 14.64 -2.56
C MET A 21 0.32 13.75 -3.27
N ARG A 22 -0.93 13.72 -2.78
CA ARG A 22 -2.04 13.03 -3.48
C ARG A 22 -2.45 13.76 -4.75
N ARG A 23 -2.53 15.10 -4.73
CA ARG A 23 -2.76 15.86 -5.96
C ARG A 23 -1.66 15.63 -7.01
N GLN A 24 -0.40 15.59 -6.58
CA GLN A 24 0.72 15.30 -7.48
C GLN A 24 0.68 13.87 -8.02
N SER A 25 0.27 12.92 -7.17
CA SER A 25 0.11 11.49 -7.52
C SER A 25 -0.84 11.31 -8.70
N ALA A 26 -1.98 11.99 -8.71
CA ALA A 26 -2.95 11.93 -9.81
C ALA A 26 -2.32 12.34 -11.16
N ALA A 27 -1.55 13.43 -11.19
CA ALA A 27 -0.85 13.88 -12.39
C ALA A 27 0.29 12.93 -12.80
N ALA A 28 1.05 12.42 -11.83
CA ALA A 28 2.18 11.51 -12.04
C ALA A 28 1.73 10.14 -12.57
N GLU A 29 0.61 9.59 -12.08
CA GLU A 29 0.05 8.34 -12.59
C GLU A 29 -0.33 8.45 -14.06
N LYS A 30 -0.97 9.55 -14.45
CA LYS A 30 -1.38 9.78 -15.83
C LYS A 30 -0.18 9.92 -16.76
N SER A 31 0.83 10.70 -16.37
CA SER A 31 2.03 10.90 -17.20
C SER A 31 2.86 9.62 -17.30
N ALA A 32 3.03 8.88 -16.20
CA ALA A 32 3.75 7.62 -16.19
C ALA A 32 3.06 6.55 -17.05
N LEU A 33 1.72 6.52 -17.08
CA LEU A 33 0.97 5.63 -17.95
C LEU A 33 1.23 5.92 -19.43
N PHE A 34 1.18 7.19 -19.85
CA PHE A 34 1.50 7.55 -21.24
C PHE A 34 2.96 7.23 -21.59
N ALA A 35 3.90 7.56 -20.69
CA ALA A 35 5.31 7.23 -20.88
C ALA A 35 5.53 5.72 -21.07
N ALA A 36 4.85 4.88 -20.27
CA ALA A 36 4.95 3.42 -20.40
C ALA A 36 4.39 2.92 -21.75
N LEU A 37 3.28 3.51 -22.22
CA LEU A 37 2.70 3.19 -23.53
C LEU A 37 3.61 3.61 -24.69
N ASP A 38 4.35 4.71 -24.53
CA ASP A 38 5.37 5.17 -25.47
C ASP A 38 6.69 4.39 -25.36
N GLY A 39 6.73 3.31 -24.56
CA GLY A 39 7.93 2.49 -24.36
C GLY A 39 9.03 3.17 -23.53
N CYS A 40 8.73 4.27 -22.86
CA CYS A 40 9.67 5.00 -22.02
C CYS A 40 9.80 4.35 -20.63
N HIS A 41 10.98 4.52 -20.03
CA HIS A 41 11.26 4.01 -18.68
C HIS A 41 10.54 4.82 -17.59
N VAL A 42 9.78 4.13 -16.73
CA VAL A 42 9.12 4.71 -15.55
C VAL A 42 9.97 4.47 -14.31
N LYS A 43 10.30 5.55 -13.57
CA LYS A 43 11.15 5.49 -12.38
C LYS A 43 10.57 4.55 -11.32
N ALA A 44 11.44 3.76 -10.70
CA ALA A 44 11.06 2.84 -9.64
C ALA A 44 10.68 3.56 -8.31
N GLY A 45 9.80 2.95 -7.52
CA GLY A 45 9.36 3.46 -6.21
C GLY A 45 8.91 2.35 -5.26
N PRO A 46 8.93 2.58 -3.94
CA PRO A 46 8.56 1.57 -2.96
C PRO A 46 7.07 1.26 -3.01
N ALA A 47 6.71 -0.02 -2.84
CA ALA A 47 5.34 -0.45 -2.66
C ALA A 47 4.88 -0.35 -1.19
N GLY A 48 3.60 -0.06 -0.98
CA GLY A 48 2.99 -0.05 0.35
C GLY A 48 1.61 0.61 0.34
N ALA A 49 0.87 0.45 1.44
CA ALA A 49 -0.41 1.10 1.62
C ALA A 49 -0.20 2.48 2.28
N PRO A 50 -0.53 3.60 1.60
CA PRO A 50 -0.45 4.93 2.20
C PRO A 50 -1.26 5.04 3.49
N ALA A 51 -2.41 4.36 3.52
CA ALA A 51 -3.31 4.31 4.68
C ALA A 51 -2.73 3.64 5.93
N ARG A 52 -1.55 2.97 5.83
CA ARG A 52 -0.85 2.36 6.97
C ARG A 52 0.35 3.19 7.45
N GLY A 53 0.35 4.51 7.18
CA GLY A 53 1.38 5.43 7.67
C GLY A 53 2.66 5.49 6.84
N ARG A 54 2.68 4.81 5.68
CA ARG A 54 3.77 4.90 4.71
C ARG A 54 3.53 6.07 3.75
N SER A 55 3.94 7.27 4.12
CA SER A 55 3.91 8.46 3.24
C SER A 55 5.04 8.45 2.20
N ASP A 56 6.06 7.61 2.39
CA ASP A 56 7.21 7.39 1.51
C ASP A 56 6.85 6.78 0.14
N VAL A 57 5.68 6.15 0.05
CA VAL A 57 5.14 5.60 -1.21
C VAL A 57 4.48 6.66 -2.09
N LEU A 58 4.29 7.87 -1.57
CA LEU A 58 3.81 9.02 -2.33
C LEU A 58 5.00 9.85 -2.87
N PRO A 59 4.87 10.54 -4.01
CA PRO A 59 3.76 10.42 -4.96
C PRO A 59 3.77 9.08 -5.71
N THR A 60 2.57 8.61 -6.08
CA THR A 60 2.37 7.42 -6.91
C THR A 60 2.71 7.72 -8.40
N GLY A 61 2.45 6.77 -9.30
CA GLY A 61 2.89 6.86 -10.70
C GLY A 61 4.34 6.41 -10.91
N ARG A 62 4.82 5.50 -10.05
CA ARG A 62 6.16 4.90 -10.11
C ARG A 62 6.05 3.40 -10.37
N ASN A 63 7.11 2.83 -10.95
CA ASN A 63 7.23 1.39 -11.11
C ASN A 63 7.52 0.74 -9.73
N LEU A 64 6.54 0.05 -9.17
CA LEU A 64 6.60 -0.41 -7.79
C LEU A 64 7.60 -1.56 -7.62
N PHE A 65 8.45 -1.48 -6.59
CA PHE A 65 9.27 -2.61 -6.14
C PHE A 65 8.84 -3.08 -4.75
N THR A 66 9.05 -4.37 -4.50
CA THR A 66 8.83 -5.01 -3.20
C THR A 66 10.14 -5.12 -2.41
N SER A 67 10.04 -5.48 -1.13
CA SER A 67 11.19 -5.74 -0.26
C SER A 67 11.89 -7.05 -0.65
N ASP A 68 13.20 -7.14 -0.38
CA ASP A 68 13.97 -8.36 -0.63
C ASP A 68 13.48 -9.50 0.30
N PRO A 69 13.05 -10.65 -0.22
CA PRO A 69 12.59 -11.77 0.59
C PRO A 69 13.63 -12.31 1.58
N ARG A 70 14.92 -12.13 1.32
CA ARG A 70 16.01 -12.55 2.23
C ARG A 70 16.05 -11.71 3.51
N THR A 71 15.47 -10.52 3.48
CA THR A 71 15.41 -9.61 4.62
C THR A 71 14.14 -9.81 5.45
N MET A 72 13.32 -10.80 5.10
CA MET A 72 12.07 -11.11 5.79
C MET A 72 12.21 -12.37 6.66
N PRO A 73 11.49 -12.46 7.80
CA PRO A 73 10.64 -11.42 8.38
C PRO A 73 11.47 -10.29 9.02
N THR A 74 10.93 -9.08 9.03
CA THR A 74 11.51 -8.00 9.87
C THR A 74 11.26 -8.32 11.35
N PRO A 75 12.10 -7.83 12.28
CA PRO A 75 11.87 -8.04 13.72
C PRO A 75 10.46 -7.63 14.16
N THR A 76 9.99 -6.49 13.66
CA THR A 76 8.63 -5.99 13.91
C THR A 76 7.53 -6.91 13.36
N ALA A 77 7.73 -7.49 12.17
CA ALA A 77 6.78 -8.44 11.59
C ALA A 77 6.74 -9.75 12.38
N TYR A 78 7.89 -10.20 12.91
CA TYR A 78 7.97 -11.38 13.76
C TYR A 78 7.23 -11.18 15.08
N ASP A 79 7.47 -10.06 15.78
CA ASP A 79 6.79 -9.76 17.05
C ASP A 79 5.28 -9.64 16.87
N LEU A 80 4.85 -8.96 15.79
CA LEU A 80 3.43 -8.86 15.44
C LEU A 80 2.82 -10.24 15.14
N GLY A 81 3.53 -11.08 14.39
CA GLY A 81 3.11 -12.45 14.08
C GLY A 81 2.98 -13.31 15.33
N LYS A 82 3.92 -13.18 16.27
CA LYS A 82 3.88 -13.88 17.55
C LYS A 82 2.67 -13.45 18.40
N ALA A 83 2.41 -12.14 18.50
CA ALA A 83 1.25 -11.63 19.22
C ALA A 83 -0.07 -12.11 18.58
N ALA A 84 -0.16 -12.07 17.26
CA ALA A 84 -1.33 -12.58 16.53
C ALA A 84 -1.55 -14.08 16.77
N ALA A 85 -0.49 -14.89 16.73
CA ALA A 85 -0.59 -16.33 16.98
C ALA A 85 -1.08 -16.65 18.41
N VAL A 86 -0.59 -15.93 19.42
CA VAL A 86 -1.06 -16.07 20.81
C VAL A 86 -2.56 -15.78 20.91
N GLU A 87 -3.04 -14.74 20.22
CA GLU A 87 -4.45 -14.37 20.24
C GLU A 87 -5.33 -15.40 19.52
N VAL A 88 -4.86 -15.97 18.40
CA VAL A 88 -5.57 -17.08 17.73
C VAL A 88 -5.72 -18.28 18.66
N VAL A 89 -4.66 -18.68 19.36
CA VAL A 89 -4.70 -19.81 20.31
C VAL A 89 -5.63 -19.50 21.48
N ARG A 90 -5.57 -18.29 22.04
CA ARG A 90 -6.47 -17.87 23.10
C ARG A 90 -7.93 -17.92 22.66
N GLY A 91 -8.24 -17.37 21.48
CA GLY A 91 -9.59 -17.40 20.92
C GLY A 91 -10.09 -18.83 20.70
N TYR A 92 -9.23 -19.72 20.20
CA TYR A 92 -9.56 -21.14 20.05
C TYR A 92 -9.90 -21.81 21.39
N LEU A 93 -9.10 -21.59 22.43
CA LEU A 93 -9.31 -22.19 23.76
C LEU A 93 -10.54 -21.64 24.51
N GLN A 94 -10.99 -20.44 24.17
CA GLN A 94 -12.16 -19.79 24.78
C GLN A 94 -13.45 -20.03 24.00
N SER A 95 -13.36 -20.53 22.77
CA SER A 95 -14.52 -20.85 21.96
C SER A 95 -15.16 -22.14 22.50
N PRO A 96 -16.48 -22.19 22.72
CA PRO A 96 -17.15 -23.44 23.08
C PRO A 96 -16.90 -24.47 21.99
N CYS A 97 -16.65 -25.71 22.39
CA CYS A 97 -16.60 -26.82 21.45
C CYS A 97 -18.03 -26.98 20.93
N ASP A 98 -18.29 -26.54 19.70
CA ASP A 98 -19.52 -26.89 18.99
C ASP A 98 -19.43 -28.39 18.65
N CYS A 99 -19.81 -29.22 19.62
CA CYS A 99 -20.06 -30.65 19.51
C CYS A 99 -21.50 -30.97 19.87
#